data_AF-A0A3S4RP46-F1
#
_entry.id   AF-A0A3S4RP46-F1
#
_cell.length_a   1.000
_cell.length_b   1.000
_cell.length_c   1.000
_cell.angle_alpha   90.00
_cell.angle_beta   90.00
_cell.angle_gamma   90.00
#
_symmetry.space_group_name_H-M   'P 1'
#
loop_
_entity.id
_entity.type
_entity.pdbx_description
1 polymer ?
#
loop_
_entity_poly.entity_id
_entity_poly.type
_entity_poly.pdbx_seq_one_letter_code
_entity_poly.pdbx_strand_id
1 'polypeptide(L)'
;MTTCRAALLLAGALVLGGCAGDPAPTEPTSSAVPAPVPAPPAPSREPAADPVGLADDLVHDERALRDPSSSEEVLAAAARRQQAAYRTLGRHPEWDPIARPRIPPELLESYDLNIDARRNLSALGESSGLGDTLPAWRIVAPAPAEELLGYYREAEAASGVPWAHLAAINLIETGFGRIAGTSTAGAQGPMQFMPGTWAQYGAGGDIHAPRDAILAAGRFLAAQGFAADRDNALFRYNNSDRYVRAVNDYAAVLAADPAMLGAYHRWEIYYVTTAGDVLLPVGYAEPARIPVAEYRARGAAPAVRMSERSAQTLDRMLAAPDPSGEFLGIPYGADTLIGSATEPEQLVVDLERVDCFTYADYVEALKRAEDRDGFLDALRQIRYRDGVVAFENRRHFFTDWAPTIATDVTATVSDRAVEVTKNLNQKDGGGLYLPGLPVVPTTMSYIPSAAVDDQVLSVLRPGDYIGAYAEDGGLDVTHVGIFVAGPDGPVFRNASSLAADQQVVDTPLRDYLRTVPGIVVLRPVL
;
A
#
# COMPACT_ATOMS: atom_id res chain seq x y z
N MET A 1 -13.52 61.09 10.38
CA MET A 1 -12.36 61.89 9.92
C MET A 1 -11.22 61.62 10.89
N THR A 2 -10.09 61.10 10.38
CA THR A 2 -8.69 61.39 10.80
C THR A 2 -8.41 61.51 12.32
N THR A 3 -7.50 60.81 12.99
CA THR A 3 -6.08 60.46 12.75
C THR A 3 -5.62 59.69 14.03
N CYS A 4 -4.85 58.60 13.94
CA CYS A 4 -3.38 58.51 14.09
C CYS A 4 -2.72 59.05 15.40
N ARG A 5 -2.13 58.11 16.18
CA ARG A 5 -0.88 58.12 17.00
C ARG A 5 -0.73 58.96 18.30
N ALA A 6 -0.29 58.26 19.36
CA ALA A 6 0.74 58.67 20.36
C ALA A 6 1.18 57.39 21.13
N ALA A 7 2.43 56.94 21.28
CA ALA A 7 3.75 57.53 21.61
C ALA A 7 4.05 57.63 23.13
N LEU A 8 4.95 56.73 23.57
CA LEU A 8 6.07 56.83 24.53
C LEU A 8 5.90 57.20 26.03
N LEU A 9 6.48 56.29 26.85
CA LEU A 9 7.39 56.42 28.00
C LEU A 9 6.96 57.13 29.31
N LEU A 10 7.15 56.41 30.43
CA LEU A 10 7.75 56.98 31.65
C LEU A 10 8.54 55.90 32.42
N ALA A 11 9.66 56.32 33.02
CA ALA A 11 10.68 55.50 33.65
C ALA A 11 10.69 55.62 35.18
N GLY A 12 11.29 54.62 35.84
CA GLY A 12 12.23 54.84 36.95
C GLY A 12 11.83 54.39 38.37
N ALA A 13 12.58 53.43 38.91
CA ALA A 13 13.11 53.51 40.28
C ALA A 13 14.36 52.61 40.43
N LEU A 14 15.46 53.24 40.87
CA LEU A 14 16.79 52.68 41.16
C LEU A 14 16.89 52.36 42.66
N VAL A 15 17.54 51.26 43.06
CA VAL A 15 18.34 51.19 44.30
C VAL A 15 19.55 50.25 44.10
N LEU A 16 20.75 50.84 44.19
CA LEU A 16 22.06 50.42 44.76
C LEU A 16 22.16 48.95 45.21
N GLY A 17 23.16 48.13 44.85
CA GLY A 17 24.61 48.34 44.90
C GLY A 17 25.21 47.45 46.00
N GLY A 18 25.92 46.38 45.64
CA GLY A 18 26.67 45.54 46.59
C GLY A 18 27.26 44.27 45.96
N CYS A 19 28.58 44.26 45.76
CA CYS A 19 29.37 43.10 45.35
C CYS A 19 29.71 42.20 46.56
N ALA A 20 29.50 40.88 46.47
CA ALA A 20 30.26 39.84 47.16
C ALA A 20 29.89 38.46 46.57
N GLY A 21 30.88 37.59 46.35
CA GLY A 21 30.75 36.36 45.55
C GLY A 21 30.39 35.07 46.31
N ASP A 22 30.25 34.03 45.46
CA ASP A 22 30.16 32.57 45.69
C ASP A 22 28.92 32.00 46.43
N PRO A 23 28.54 30.71 46.27
CA PRO A 23 29.02 29.64 45.37
C PRO A 23 27.90 28.97 44.52
N ALA A 24 28.28 28.11 43.56
CA ALA A 24 27.36 27.33 42.73
C ALA A 24 26.62 26.24 43.53
N PRO A 25 25.27 26.09 43.39
CA PRO A 25 24.54 24.97 43.96
C PRO A 25 24.22 23.87 42.94
N THR A 26 24.44 22.66 43.42
CA THR A 26 24.15 21.31 42.93
C THR A 26 22.73 21.08 42.39
N GLU A 27 22.63 20.34 41.29
CA GLU A 27 21.38 19.79 40.73
C GLU A 27 20.78 18.66 41.59
N PRO A 28 19.44 18.52 41.66
CA PRO A 28 18.78 17.44 42.36
C PRO A 28 18.65 16.19 41.48
N THR A 29 19.00 15.05 42.06
CA THR A 29 18.82 13.70 41.50
C THR A 29 17.33 13.35 41.43
N SER A 30 16.77 13.18 40.23
CA SER A 30 15.45 12.58 40.03
C SER A 30 15.61 11.09 39.75
N SER A 31 15.16 10.26 40.69
CA SER A 31 15.05 8.81 40.53
C SER A 31 13.93 8.50 39.53
N ALA A 32 14.30 8.12 38.31
CA ALA A 32 13.36 7.63 37.30
C ALA A 32 12.96 6.20 37.63
N VAL A 33 11.65 5.97 37.79
CA VAL A 33 11.04 4.64 37.77
C VAL A 33 11.23 4.07 36.36
N PRO A 34 11.72 2.82 36.19
CA PRO A 34 11.88 2.25 34.86
C PRO A 34 10.52 2.14 34.16
N ALA A 35 10.45 2.61 32.92
CA ALA A 35 9.31 2.39 32.04
C ALA A 35 9.07 0.87 31.85
N PRO A 36 7.81 0.44 31.69
CA PRO A 36 7.52 -0.97 31.42
C PRO A 36 8.18 -1.34 30.10
N VAL A 37 8.95 -2.43 30.13
CA VAL A 37 9.58 -3.03 28.96
C VAL A 37 8.49 -3.27 27.90
N PRO A 38 8.69 -2.86 26.64
CA PRO A 38 7.74 -3.18 25.58
C PRO A 38 7.55 -4.69 25.54
N ALA A 39 6.30 -5.15 25.50
CA ALA A 39 6.03 -6.55 25.24
C ALA A 39 6.70 -6.94 23.91
N PRO A 40 7.38 -8.09 23.83
CA PRO A 40 8.00 -8.53 22.59
C PRO A 40 6.96 -8.55 21.46
N PRO A 41 7.36 -8.26 20.21
CA PRO A 41 6.47 -8.36 19.07
C PRO A 41 5.79 -9.73 19.10
N ALA A 42 4.46 -9.72 18.93
CA ALA A 42 3.70 -10.95 18.89
C ALA A 42 4.33 -11.86 17.82
N PRO A 43 4.78 -13.07 18.16
CA PRO A 43 5.46 -13.93 17.22
C PRO A 43 4.56 -14.12 15.99
N SER A 44 5.16 -14.04 14.80
CA SER A 44 4.56 -14.49 13.55
C SER A 44 4.31 -16.00 13.68
N ARG A 45 3.17 -16.34 14.27
CA ARG A 45 2.76 -17.71 14.51
C ARG A 45 2.23 -18.25 13.20
N GLU A 46 3.00 -19.13 12.58
CA GLU A 46 2.47 -19.95 11.48
C GLU A 46 1.24 -20.72 12.01
N PRO A 47 0.16 -20.84 11.22
CA PRO A 47 -1.01 -21.59 11.64
C PRO A 47 -0.58 -23.01 12.04
N ALA A 48 -1.05 -23.47 13.20
CA ALA A 48 -0.83 -24.85 13.61
C ALA A 48 -1.35 -25.82 12.53
N ALA A 49 -0.54 -26.84 12.22
CA ALA A 49 -0.85 -27.83 11.18
C ALA A 49 -1.80 -28.94 11.68
N ASP A 50 -2.23 -28.89 12.94
CA ASP A 50 -3.09 -29.88 13.59
C ASP A 50 -4.39 -29.23 14.12
N PRO A 51 -5.49 -30.00 14.23
CA PRO A 51 -6.80 -29.46 14.62
C PRO A 51 -6.88 -28.91 16.04
N VAL A 52 -6.00 -29.33 16.95
CA VAL A 52 -6.00 -28.83 18.34
C VAL A 52 -5.40 -27.44 18.37
N GLY A 53 -4.20 -27.28 17.83
CA GLY A 53 -3.53 -25.98 17.74
C GLY A 53 -4.34 -24.98 16.93
N LEU A 54 -4.95 -25.41 15.83
CA LEU A 54 -5.74 -24.52 14.98
C LEU A 54 -7.00 -23.99 15.67
N ALA A 55 -7.67 -24.83 16.48
CA ALA A 55 -8.82 -24.39 17.27
C ALA A 55 -8.42 -23.44 18.40
N ASP A 56 -7.30 -23.71 19.09
CA ASP A 56 -6.79 -22.84 20.16
C ASP A 56 -6.38 -21.46 19.62
N ASP A 57 -5.68 -21.45 18.48
CA ASP A 57 -5.25 -20.22 17.82
C ASP A 57 -6.45 -19.42 17.29
N LEU A 58 -7.46 -20.11 16.73
CA LEU A 58 -8.71 -19.47 16.32
C LEU A 58 -9.43 -18.82 17.50
N VAL A 59 -9.52 -19.47 18.67
CA VAL A 59 -10.14 -18.88 19.86
C VAL A 59 -9.39 -17.62 20.32
N HIS A 60 -8.06 -17.62 20.23
CA HIS A 60 -7.27 -16.43 20.54
C HIS A 60 -7.56 -15.28 19.56
N ASP A 61 -7.57 -15.58 18.26
CA ASP A 61 -7.82 -14.58 17.21
C ASP A 61 -9.25 -14.02 17.28
N GLU A 62 -10.25 -14.87 17.51
CA GLU A 62 -11.66 -14.46 17.72
C GLU A 62 -11.82 -13.50 18.90
N ARG A 63 -11.06 -13.71 19.99
CA ARG A 63 -11.08 -12.82 21.15
C ARG A 63 -10.36 -11.50 20.86
N ALA A 64 -9.22 -11.55 20.18
CA ALA A 64 -8.50 -10.34 19.77
C ALA A 64 -9.35 -9.45 18.86
N LEU A 65 -10.08 -10.05 17.91
CA LEU A 65 -10.98 -9.35 16.98
C LEU A 65 -12.19 -8.70 17.66
N ARG A 66 -12.57 -9.17 18.85
CA ARG A 66 -13.65 -8.59 19.66
C ARG A 66 -13.17 -7.65 20.76
N ASP A 67 -11.86 -7.52 20.94
CA ASP A 67 -11.28 -6.65 21.95
C ASP A 67 -11.15 -5.22 21.37
N PRO A 68 -11.92 -4.23 21.87
CA PRO A 68 -11.87 -2.86 21.37
C PRO A 68 -10.54 -2.16 21.67
N SER A 69 -9.68 -2.74 22.52
CA SER A 69 -8.35 -2.22 22.82
C SER A 69 -7.25 -2.73 21.87
N SER A 70 -7.58 -3.72 21.01
CA SER A 70 -6.63 -4.24 20.04
C SER A 70 -6.25 -3.18 19.02
N SER A 71 -4.94 -3.07 18.72
CA SER A 71 -4.45 -2.21 17.65
C SER A 71 -4.86 -2.77 16.29
N GLU A 72 -4.88 -1.90 15.27
CA GLU A 72 -5.19 -2.31 13.89
C GLU A 72 -4.26 -3.43 13.40
N GLU A 73 -2.98 -3.40 13.79
CA GLU A 73 -2.01 -4.45 13.43
C GLU A 73 -2.41 -5.82 14.01
N VAL A 74 -2.82 -5.85 15.28
CA VAL A 74 -3.31 -7.07 15.95
C VAL A 74 -4.58 -7.57 15.28
N LEU A 75 -5.52 -6.67 14.98
CA LEU A 75 -6.79 -7.01 14.31
C LEU A 75 -6.54 -7.58 12.90
N ALA A 76 -5.66 -6.96 12.11
CA ALA A 76 -5.31 -7.42 10.77
C ALA A 76 -4.61 -8.78 10.80
N ALA A 77 -3.67 -9.00 11.72
CA ALA A 77 -2.99 -10.27 11.87
C ALA A 77 -3.95 -11.39 12.34
N ALA A 78 -4.82 -11.09 13.30
CA ALA A 78 -5.84 -12.01 13.80
C ALA A 78 -6.86 -12.37 12.72
N ALA A 79 -7.34 -11.40 11.93
CA ALA A 79 -8.28 -11.64 10.84
C ALA A 79 -7.70 -12.56 9.75
N ARG A 80 -6.43 -12.37 9.36
CA ARG A 80 -5.75 -13.24 8.40
C ARG A 80 -5.64 -14.68 8.91
N ARG A 81 -5.23 -14.86 10.17
CA ARG A 81 -5.12 -16.19 10.80
C ARG A 81 -6.48 -16.85 11.00
N GLN A 82 -7.49 -16.08 11.45
CA GLN A 82 -8.88 -16.52 11.57
C GLN A 82 -9.42 -17.01 10.22
N GLN A 83 -9.22 -16.25 9.14
CA GLN A 83 -9.64 -16.65 7.80
C GLN A 83 -8.96 -17.96 7.38
N ALA A 84 -7.64 -18.06 7.54
CA ALA A 84 -6.89 -19.27 7.21
C ALA A 84 -7.36 -20.49 8.02
N ALA A 85 -7.68 -20.30 9.30
CA ALA A 85 -8.21 -21.33 10.18
C ALA A 85 -9.59 -21.83 9.72
N TYR A 86 -10.55 -20.93 9.46
CA TYR A 86 -11.87 -21.32 8.95
C TYR A 86 -11.79 -22.03 7.60
N ARG A 87 -10.92 -21.57 6.69
CA ARG A 87 -10.69 -22.26 5.41
C ARG A 87 -10.14 -23.67 5.59
N THR A 88 -9.21 -23.85 6.53
CA THR A 88 -8.57 -25.14 6.78
C THR A 88 -9.53 -26.10 7.48
N LEU A 89 -10.18 -25.68 8.58
CA LEU A 89 -11.19 -26.49 9.29
C LEU A 89 -12.40 -26.82 8.39
N GLY A 90 -12.81 -25.89 7.54
CA GLY A 90 -13.87 -26.12 6.55
C GLY A 90 -13.53 -27.22 5.54
N ARG A 91 -12.24 -27.38 5.18
CA ARG A 91 -11.73 -28.44 4.29
C ARG A 91 -11.54 -29.80 4.97
N HIS A 92 -11.52 -29.83 6.30
CA HIS A 92 -11.29 -31.04 7.10
C HIS A 92 -12.47 -31.35 8.04
N PRO A 93 -13.65 -31.77 7.54
CA PRO A 93 -14.77 -32.15 8.40
C PRO A 93 -14.45 -33.27 9.40
N GLU A 94 -13.48 -34.12 9.09
CA GLU A 94 -12.98 -35.16 9.99
C GLU A 94 -12.30 -34.60 11.26
N TRP A 95 -11.97 -33.29 11.28
CA TRP A 95 -11.41 -32.61 12.45
C TRP A 95 -12.47 -32.05 13.40
N ASP A 96 -13.75 -32.00 13.01
CA ASP A 96 -14.83 -31.43 13.84
C ASP A 96 -14.92 -32.03 15.25
N PRO A 97 -14.82 -33.37 15.45
CA PRO A 97 -14.86 -33.96 16.78
C PRO A 97 -13.69 -33.56 17.70
N ILE A 98 -12.63 -32.96 17.14
CA ILE A 98 -11.42 -32.53 17.85
C ILE A 98 -11.42 -31.01 18.06
N ALA A 99 -11.68 -30.24 16.99
CA ALA A 99 -11.62 -28.78 17.02
C ALA A 99 -12.83 -28.17 17.74
N ARG A 100 -14.04 -28.61 17.40
CA ARG A 100 -15.29 -28.01 17.91
C ARG A 100 -15.41 -28.04 19.44
N PRO A 101 -15.07 -29.13 20.17
CA PRO A 101 -15.13 -29.14 21.63
C PRO A 101 -14.17 -28.17 22.33
N ARG A 102 -13.17 -27.62 21.62
CA ARG A 102 -12.23 -26.63 22.16
C ARG A 102 -12.75 -25.19 22.02
N ILE A 103 -13.74 -24.99 21.16
CA ILE A 103 -14.36 -23.68 20.98
C ILE A 103 -15.22 -23.38 22.20
N PRO A 104 -14.97 -22.26 22.91
CA PRO A 104 -15.70 -21.96 24.13
C PRO A 104 -17.14 -21.56 23.79
N PRO A 105 -18.11 -21.74 24.72
CA PRO A 105 -19.54 -21.56 24.43
C PRO A 105 -19.91 -20.21 23.83
N GLU A 106 -19.20 -19.14 24.22
CA GLU A 106 -19.43 -17.78 23.71
C GLU A 106 -19.05 -17.57 22.24
N LEU A 107 -18.22 -18.46 21.67
CA LEU A 107 -17.79 -18.39 20.26
C LEU A 107 -18.41 -19.51 19.41
N LEU A 108 -19.06 -20.49 20.02
CA LEU A 108 -19.43 -21.74 19.36
C LEU A 108 -20.43 -21.54 18.21
N GLU A 109 -21.41 -20.65 18.37
CA GLU A 109 -22.38 -20.35 17.31
C GLU A 109 -21.71 -19.66 16.12
N SER A 110 -20.89 -18.62 16.37
CA SER A 110 -20.13 -17.94 15.32
C SER A 110 -19.21 -18.93 14.59
N TYR A 111 -18.54 -19.81 15.33
CA TYR A 111 -17.70 -20.86 14.77
C TYR A 111 -18.49 -21.80 13.83
N ASP A 112 -19.60 -22.36 14.31
CA ASP A 112 -20.41 -23.33 13.55
C ASP A 112 -20.95 -22.68 12.25
N LEU A 113 -21.42 -21.43 12.33
CA LEU A 113 -21.92 -20.68 11.17
C LEU A 113 -20.81 -20.37 10.15
N ASN A 114 -19.62 -19.93 10.60
CA ASN A 114 -18.50 -19.67 9.69
C ASN A 114 -18.02 -20.95 8.99
N ILE A 115 -18.00 -22.09 9.71
CA ILE A 115 -17.63 -23.40 9.15
C ILE A 115 -18.67 -23.86 8.12
N ASP A 116 -19.97 -23.77 8.41
CA ASP A 116 -21.01 -24.18 7.47
C ASP A 116 -21.03 -23.30 6.21
N ALA A 117 -20.93 -21.97 6.37
CA ALA A 117 -20.82 -21.03 5.26
C ALA A 117 -19.63 -21.38 4.35
N ARG A 118 -18.45 -21.64 4.95
CA ARG A 118 -17.25 -22.00 4.21
C ARG A 118 -17.43 -23.30 3.43
N ARG A 119 -18.04 -24.32 4.04
CA ARG A 119 -18.30 -25.61 3.37
C ARG A 119 -19.27 -25.46 2.21
N ASN A 120 -20.34 -24.70 2.38
CA ASN A 120 -21.30 -24.43 1.31
C ASN A 120 -20.65 -23.68 0.14
N LEU A 121 -19.82 -22.66 0.41
CA LEU A 121 -19.11 -21.91 -0.63
C LEU A 121 -18.03 -22.72 -1.34
N SER A 122 -17.28 -23.57 -0.62
CA SER A 122 -16.29 -24.46 -1.24
C SER A 122 -16.96 -25.45 -2.19
N ALA A 123 -18.04 -26.11 -1.75
CA ALA A 123 -18.80 -27.02 -2.59
C ALA A 123 -19.45 -26.33 -3.80
N LEU A 124 -19.86 -25.06 -3.66
CA LEU A 124 -20.37 -24.26 -4.78
C LEU A 124 -19.27 -24.01 -5.83
N GLY A 125 -18.07 -23.60 -5.40
CA GLY A 125 -16.92 -23.40 -6.27
C GLY A 125 -16.47 -24.67 -6.99
N GLU A 126 -16.38 -25.79 -6.27
CA GLU A 126 -16.02 -27.09 -6.84
C GLU A 126 -17.00 -27.56 -7.92
N SER A 127 -18.31 -27.32 -7.72
CA SER A 127 -19.34 -27.66 -8.70
C SER A 127 -19.21 -26.89 -10.03
N SER A 128 -18.52 -25.74 -10.01
CA SER A 128 -18.23 -24.92 -11.19
C SER A 128 -16.96 -25.36 -11.92
N GLY A 129 -16.23 -26.34 -11.38
CA GLY A 129 -14.96 -26.85 -11.89
C GLY A 129 -13.74 -26.09 -11.35
N LEU A 130 -12.82 -26.82 -10.71
CA LEU A 130 -11.54 -26.26 -10.30
C LEU A 130 -10.59 -26.18 -11.50
N GLY A 131 -10.03 -25.01 -11.75
CA GLY A 131 -9.00 -24.78 -12.76
C GLY A 131 -7.59 -24.76 -12.15
N ASP A 132 -6.59 -24.92 -13.01
CA ASP A 132 -5.17 -24.68 -12.73
C ASP A 132 -4.72 -23.28 -13.17
N THR A 133 -5.68 -22.39 -13.44
CA THR A 133 -5.45 -20.99 -13.83
C THR A 133 -6.13 -20.02 -12.86
N LEU A 134 -5.47 -18.90 -12.62
CA LEU A 134 -6.00 -17.76 -11.90
C LEU A 134 -6.82 -16.85 -12.82
N PRO A 135 -7.80 -16.10 -12.28
CA PRO A 135 -8.68 -15.27 -13.07
C PRO A 135 -8.01 -13.97 -13.54
N ALA A 136 -8.53 -13.41 -14.64
CA ALA A 136 -8.17 -12.08 -15.13
C ALA A 136 -8.84 -10.98 -14.28
N TRP A 137 -8.50 -10.94 -13.01
CA TRP A 137 -9.04 -9.98 -12.04
C TRP A 137 -8.01 -8.92 -11.69
N ARG A 138 -8.51 -7.80 -11.16
CA ARG A 138 -7.73 -6.90 -10.34
C ARG A 138 -8.24 -6.98 -8.90
N ILE A 139 -7.35 -7.13 -7.92
CA ILE A 139 -7.68 -7.05 -6.50
C ILE A 139 -7.33 -5.65 -6.00
N VAL A 140 -8.34 -4.91 -5.55
CA VAL A 140 -8.22 -3.53 -5.05
C VAL A 140 -8.55 -3.48 -3.56
N ALA A 141 -8.17 -2.39 -2.88
CA ALA A 141 -8.69 -2.12 -1.54
C ALA A 141 -10.21 -1.89 -1.60
N PRO A 142 -10.99 -2.43 -0.65
CA PRO A 142 -12.42 -2.14 -0.55
C PRO A 142 -12.63 -0.70 -0.06
N ALA A 143 -13.85 -0.19 -0.20
CA ALA A 143 -14.24 1.03 0.52
C ALA A 143 -14.12 0.81 2.05
N PRO A 144 -13.90 1.87 2.85
CA PRO A 144 -13.82 1.79 4.30
C PRO A 144 -15.03 1.07 4.91
N ALA A 145 -14.81 0.27 5.95
CA ALA A 145 -15.86 -0.54 6.57
C ALA A 145 -17.03 0.31 7.10
N GLU A 146 -16.74 1.48 7.67
CA GLU A 146 -17.75 2.42 8.17
C GLU A 146 -18.59 3.00 7.03
N GLU A 147 -17.96 3.32 5.89
CA GLU A 147 -18.66 3.82 4.70
C GLU A 147 -19.59 2.74 4.12
N LEU A 148 -19.10 1.50 4.00
CA LEU A 148 -19.91 0.36 3.59
C LEU A 148 -21.09 0.11 4.53
N LEU A 149 -20.87 0.20 5.85
CA LEU A 149 -21.93 0.10 6.84
C LEU A 149 -23.00 1.16 6.62
N GLY A 150 -22.60 2.40 6.32
CA GLY A 150 -23.51 3.48 5.91
C GLY A 150 -24.38 3.10 4.72
N TYR A 151 -23.78 2.53 3.67
CA TYR A 151 -24.52 2.08 2.48
C TYR A 151 -25.47 0.92 2.75
N TYR A 152 -25.08 -0.06 3.57
CA TYR A 152 -25.98 -1.15 3.95
C TYR A 152 -27.18 -0.66 4.76
N ARG A 153 -26.97 0.29 5.68
CA ARG A 153 -28.05 0.89 6.48
C ARG A 153 -28.98 1.74 5.63
N GLU A 154 -28.44 2.49 4.68
CA GLU A 154 -29.24 3.21 3.71
C GLU A 154 -30.12 2.27 2.89
N ALA A 155 -29.55 1.19 2.35
CA ALA A 155 -30.29 0.20 1.59
C ALA A 155 -31.32 -0.55 2.45
N GLU A 156 -31.01 -0.87 3.71
CA GLU A 156 -31.94 -1.44 4.68
C GLU A 156 -33.14 -0.52 4.90
N ALA A 157 -32.91 0.76 5.16
CA ALA A 157 -33.98 1.74 5.35
C ALA A 157 -34.87 1.90 4.10
N ALA A 158 -34.28 1.81 2.90
CA ALA A 158 -35.00 1.98 1.64
C ALA A 158 -35.77 0.72 1.19
N SER A 159 -35.28 -0.47 1.53
CA SER A 159 -35.78 -1.74 0.96
C SER A 159 -36.39 -2.69 1.98
N GLY A 160 -36.12 -2.51 3.27
CA GLY A 160 -36.47 -3.45 4.33
C GLY A 160 -35.61 -4.72 4.37
N VAL A 161 -34.58 -4.83 3.51
CA VAL A 161 -33.62 -5.95 3.54
C VAL A 161 -32.56 -5.67 4.59
N PRO A 162 -32.34 -6.56 5.58
CA PRO A 162 -31.42 -6.29 6.67
C PRO A 162 -29.99 -5.99 6.19
N TRP A 163 -29.32 -5.04 6.86
CA TRP A 163 -27.95 -4.62 6.51
C TRP A 163 -26.98 -5.82 6.51
N ALA A 164 -27.17 -6.76 7.44
CA ALA A 164 -26.32 -7.95 7.60
C ALA A 164 -26.39 -8.88 6.38
N HIS A 165 -27.57 -9.01 5.76
CA HIS A 165 -27.73 -9.80 4.52
C HIS A 165 -27.06 -9.13 3.33
N LEU A 166 -27.17 -7.81 3.21
CA LEU A 166 -26.49 -7.05 2.15
C LEU A 166 -24.96 -7.11 2.31
N ALA A 167 -24.46 -7.01 3.54
CA ALA A 167 -23.04 -7.14 3.85
C ALA A 167 -22.53 -8.57 3.56
N ALA A 168 -23.29 -9.61 3.94
CA ALA A 168 -22.96 -11.00 3.64
C ALA A 168 -22.90 -11.28 2.13
N ILE A 169 -23.83 -10.73 1.35
CA ILE A 169 -23.79 -10.81 -0.12
C ILE A 169 -22.53 -10.11 -0.65
N ASN A 170 -22.24 -8.88 -0.23
CA ASN A 170 -21.06 -8.15 -0.70
C ASN A 170 -19.74 -8.88 -0.34
N LEU A 171 -19.68 -9.49 0.85
CA LEU A 171 -18.57 -10.36 1.26
C LEU A 171 -18.39 -11.55 0.30
N ILE A 172 -19.47 -12.27 0.02
CA ILE A 172 -19.42 -13.48 -0.82
C ILE A 172 -19.10 -13.14 -2.27
N GLU A 173 -19.72 -12.10 -2.82
CA GLU A 173 -19.59 -11.76 -4.23
C GLU A 173 -18.20 -11.25 -4.59
N THR A 174 -17.62 -10.36 -3.78
CA THR A 174 -16.37 -9.67 -4.13
C THR A 174 -15.44 -9.37 -2.96
N GLY A 175 -15.70 -9.91 -1.77
CA GLY A 175 -14.92 -9.57 -0.57
C GLY A 175 -15.02 -8.09 -0.22
N PHE A 176 -16.23 -7.52 -0.33
CA PHE A 176 -16.53 -6.10 -0.14
C PHE A 176 -16.05 -5.15 -1.24
N GLY A 177 -16.06 -5.62 -2.50
CA GLY A 177 -15.63 -4.84 -3.67
C GLY A 177 -14.17 -4.99 -4.02
N ARG A 178 -13.42 -5.84 -3.32
CA ARG A 178 -11.99 -6.11 -3.62
C ARG A 178 -11.79 -6.70 -5.01
N ILE A 179 -12.70 -7.56 -5.46
CA ILE A 179 -12.62 -8.17 -6.79
C ILE A 179 -13.14 -7.18 -7.83
N ALA A 180 -12.22 -6.44 -8.45
CA ALA A 180 -12.49 -5.62 -9.62
C ALA A 180 -12.32 -6.47 -10.89
N GLY A 181 -13.39 -7.16 -11.26
CA GLY A 181 -13.43 -8.01 -12.45
C GLY A 181 -14.85 -8.37 -12.85
N THR A 182 -15.02 -8.75 -14.11
CA THR A 182 -16.27 -9.34 -14.60
C THR A 182 -16.22 -10.85 -14.36
N SER A 183 -17.28 -11.44 -13.81
CA SER A 183 -17.35 -12.89 -13.64
C SER A 183 -17.41 -13.60 -15.00
N THR A 184 -17.17 -14.91 -15.01
CA THR A 184 -17.33 -15.74 -16.21
C THR A 184 -18.75 -15.72 -16.76
N ALA A 185 -19.76 -15.49 -15.90
CA ALA A 185 -21.15 -15.33 -16.30
C ALA A 185 -21.47 -13.93 -16.86
N GLY A 186 -20.55 -12.96 -16.75
CA GLY A 186 -20.76 -11.58 -17.18
C GLY A 186 -21.26 -10.64 -16.08
N ALA A 187 -21.24 -11.08 -14.82
CA ALA A 187 -21.65 -10.28 -13.68
C ALA A 187 -20.58 -9.22 -13.32
N GLN A 188 -21.02 -8.04 -12.87
CA GLN A 188 -20.18 -6.85 -12.72
C GLN A 188 -20.43 -6.13 -11.39
N GLY A 189 -19.43 -5.37 -10.94
CA GLY A 189 -19.53 -4.53 -9.75
C GLY A 189 -19.36 -5.29 -8.42
N PRO A 190 -19.36 -4.57 -7.29
CA PRO A 190 -19.10 -5.16 -5.97
C PRO A 190 -20.19 -6.14 -5.53
N MET A 191 -21.41 -6.00 -6.06
CA MET A 191 -22.53 -6.91 -5.80
C MET A 191 -22.76 -7.94 -6.93
N GLN A 192 -21.85 -8.01 -7.93
CA GLN A 192 -21.88 -8.95 -9.06
C GLN A 192 -23.25 -9.04 -9.75
N PHE A 193 -23.72 -7.91 -10.30
CA PHE A 193 -24.95 -7.88 -11.07
C PHE A 193 -24.77 -8.32 -12.51
N MET A 194 -25.71 -9.14 -12.99
CA MET A 194 -25.91 -9.33 -14.43
C MET A 194 -26.41 -8.03 -15.06
N PRO A 195 -25.96 -7.64 -16.28
CA PRO A 195 -26.36 -6.39 -16.92
C PRO A 195 -27.88 -6.20 -17.06
N GLY A 196 -28.62 -7.28 -17.35
CA GLY A 196 -30.08 -7.24 -17.45
C GLY A 196 -30.76 -6.95 -16.11
N THR A 197 -30.24 -7.52 -15.01
CA THR A 197 -30.72 -7.22 -13.66
C THR A 197 -30.36 -5.78 -13.27
N TRP A 198 -29.15 -5.32 -13.58
CA TRP A 198 -28.74 -3.94 -13.35
C TRP A 198 -29.64 -2.94 -14.07
N ALA A 199 -30.01 -3.19 -15.32
CA ALA A 199 -30.89 -2.31 -16.07
C ALA A 199 -32.26 -2.09 -15.40
N GLN A 200 -32.74 -3.08 -14.64
CA GLN A 200 -34.02 -3.00 -13.92
C GLN A 200 -33.88 -2.37 -12.52
N TYR A 201 -32.82 -2.72 -11.80
CA TYR A 201 -32.68 -2.40 -10.37
C TYR A 201 -31.59 -1.37 -10.05
N GLY A 202 -30.76 -0.98 -11.00
CA GLY A 202 -29.67 -0.02 -10.84
C GLY A 202 -30.14 1.44 -10.67
N ALA A 203 -31.38 1.76 -11.07
CA ALA A 203 -32.02 3.06 -10.90
C ALA A 203 -31.19 4.25 -11.44
N GLY A 204 -30.44 4.04 -12.52
CA GLY A 204 -29.59 5.06 -13.14
C GLY A 204 -28.25 5.32 -12.45
N GLY A 205 -27.91 4.55 -11.41
CA GLY A 205 -26.60 4.63 -10.75
C GLY A 205 -25.47 3.94 -11.53
N ASP A 206 -24.29 3.92 -10.92
CA ASP A 206 -23.10 3.24 -11.42
C ASP A 206 -22.96 1.83 -10.84
N ILE A 207 -22.88 0.81 -11.70
CA ILE A 207 -22.73 -0.61 -11.30
C ILE A 207 -21.43 -0.85 -10.54
N HIS A 208 -20.41 -0.01 -10.77
CA HIS A 208 -19.11 -0.12 -10.11
C HIS A 208 -19.01 0.69 -8.82
N ALA A 209 -19.95 1.60 -8.56
CA ALA A 209 -19.98 2.35 -7.31
C ALA A 209 -20.57 1.49 -6.17
N PRO A 210 -19.84 1.28 -5.04
CA PRO A 210 -20.32 0.43 -3.94
C PRO A 210 -21.70 0.80 -3.43
N ARG A 211 -21.94 2.09 -3.19
CA ARG A 211 -23.23 2.59 -2.74
C ARG A 211 -24.37 2.18 -3.68
N ASP A 212 -24.27 2.52 -4.95
CA ASP A 212 -25.33 2.30 -5.92
C ASP A 212 -25.62 0.80 -6.12
N ALA A 213 -24.56 -0.02 -6.15
CA ALA A 213 -24.66 -1.47 -6.23
C ALA A 213 -25.37 -2.07 -4.99
N ILE A 214 -25.02 -1.62 -3.78
CA ILE A 214 -25.65 -2.08 -2.54
C ILE A 214 -27.14 -1.70 -2.50
N LEU A 215 -27.49 -0.46 -2.87
CA LEU A 215 -28.90 -0.06 -2.95
C LEU A 215 -29.66 -0.84 -4.03
N ALA A 216 -29.03 -1.17 -5.16
CA ALA A 216 -29.63 -2.01 -6.19
C ALA A 216 -29.90 -3.43 -5.69
N ALA A 217 -29.01 -4.01 -4.87
CA ALA A 217 -29.22 -5.31 -4.23
C ALA A 217 -30.40 -5.29 -3.27
N GLY A 218 -30.52 -4.24 -2.44
CA GLY A 218 -31.71 -4.03 -1.60
C GLY A 218 -32.99 -3.99 -2.42
N ARG A 219 -33.04 -3.20 -3.50
CA ARG A 219 -34.21 -3.12 -4.39
C ARG A 219 -34.54 -4.46 -5.05
N PHE A 220 -33.53 -5.16 -5.56
CA PHE A 220 -33.72 -6.47 -6.19
C PHE A 220 -34.34 -7.46 -5.20
N LEU A 221 -33.73 -7.63 -4.02
CA LEU A 221 -34.19 -8.59 -3.02
C LEU A 221 -35.59 -8.26 -2.50
N ALA A 222 -35.89 -6.98 -2.26
CA ALA A 222 -37.23 -6.55 -1.89
C ALA A 222 -38.27 -6.90 -2.97
N ALA A 223 -37.93 -6.69 -4.25
CA ALA A 223 -38.79 -7.07 -5.38
C ALA A 223 -38.94 -8.60 -5.52
N GLN A 224 -37.97 -9.39 -5.07
CA GLN A 224 -38.07 -10.86 -4.99
C GLN A 224 -38.84 -11.35 -3.74
N GLY A 225 -39.41 -10.44 -2.94
CA GLY A 225 -40.25 -10.79 -1.80
C GLY A 225 -39.48 -11.20 -0.55
N PHE A 226 -38.27 -10.67 -0.34
CA PHE A 226 -37.40 -11.03 0.79
C PHE A 226 -38.09 -11.03 2.16
N ALA A 227 -39.00 -10.07 2.41
CA ALA A 227 -39.75 -9.99 3.67
C ALA A 227 -40.73 -11.15 3.89
N ALA A 228 -41.23 -11.77 2.82
CA ALA A 228 -42.17 -12.89 2.87
C ALA A 228 -41.45 -14.25 2.76
N ASP A 229 -40.47 -14.34 1.86
CA ASP A 229 -39.67 -15.54 1.64
C ASP A 229 -38.22 -15.15 1.33
N ARG A 230 -37.45 -14.98 2.40
CA ARG A 230 -36.04 -14.61 2.37
C ARG A 230 -35.21 -15.59 1.54
N ASP A 231 -35.40 -16.88 1.76
CA ASP A 231 -34.54 -17.91 1.21
C ASP A 231 -34.79 -18.04 -0.30
N ASN A 232 -36.05 -17.94 -0.76
CA ASN A 232 -36.33 -17.83 -2.19
C ASN A 232 -35.78 -16.53 -2.80
N ALA A 233 -35.85 -15.38 -2.11
CA ALA A 233 -35.29 -14.13 -2.64
C ALA A 233 -33.75 -14.22 -2.82
N LEU A 234 -33.04 -14.80 -1.86
CA LEU A 234 -31.61 -15.11 -1.97
C LEU A 234 -31.34 -16.14 -3.07
N PHE A 235 -32.20 -17.16 -3.21
CA PHE A 235 -32.10 -18.13 -4.30
C PHE A 235 -32.24 -17.43 -5.65
N ARG A 236 -33.12 -16.44 -5.82
CA ARG A 236 -33.23 -15.68 -7.07
C ARG A 236 -32.00 -14.83 -7.37
N TYR A 237 -31.17 -14.52 -6.37
CA TYR A 237 -29.93 -13.77 -6.56
C TYR A 237 -28.86 -14.59 -7.29
N ASN A 238 -28.62 -15.84 -6.86
CA ASN A 238 -27.52 -16.68 -7.36
C ASN A 238 -27.94 -18.06 -7.94
N ASN A 239 -29.19 -18.48 -7.71
CA ASN A 239 -29.79 -19.78 -8.07
C ASN A 239 -29.12 -20.99 -7.41
N SER A 240 -28.74 -20.87 -6.13
CA SER A 240 -28.05 -21.94 -5.39
C SER A 240 -28.48 -22.00 -3.93
N ASP A 241 -28.95 -23.15 -3.46
CA ASP A 241 -29.27 -23.36 -2.03
C ASP A 241 -28.03 -23.26 -1.14
N ARG A 242 -26.84 -23.58 -1.69
CA ARG A 242 -25.57 -23.43 -0.96
C ARG A 242 -25.25 -21.95 -0.73
N TYR A 243 -25.51 -21.13 -1.74
CA TYR A 243 -25.37 -19.68 -1.62
C TYR A 243 -26.34 -19.11 -0.58
N VAL A 244 -27.61 -19.55 -0.61
CA VAL A 244 -28.63 -19.14 0.38
C VAL A 244 -28.18 -19.45 1.81
N ARG A 245 -27.69 -20.68 2.05
CA ARG A 245 -27.15 -21.06 3.37
C ARG A 245 -25.99 -20.17 3.80
N ALA A 246 -24.96 -20.04 2.96
CA ALA A 246 -23.79 -19.24 3.30
C ALA A 246 -24.11 -17.75 3.56
N VAL A 247 -25.02 -17.14 2.80
CA VAL A 247 -25.46 -15.76 3.05
C VAL A 247 -26.16 -15.68 4.40
N ASN A 248 -27.08 -16.60 4.70
CA ASN A 248 -27.80 -16.61 5.97
C ASN A 248 -26.86 -16.82 7.17
N ASP A 249 -25.85 -17.67 7.04
CA ASP A 249 -24.88 -17.94 8.10
C ASP A 249 -24.02 -16.70 8.41
N TYR A 250 -23.42 -16.08 7.38
CA TYR A 250 -22.65 -14.84 7.58
C TYR A 250 -23.53 -13.70 8.09
N ALA A 251 -24.76 -13.58 7.58
CA ALA A 251 -25.70 -12.56 8.06
C ALA A 251 -26.10 -12.79 9.52
N ALA A 252 -26.24 -14.05 9.97
CA ALA A 252 -26.52 -14.38 11.37
C ALA A 252 -25.35 -13.98 12.28
N VAL A 253 -24.11 -14.24 11.87
CA VAL A 253 -22.92 -13.80 12.62
C VAL A 253 -22.88 -12.27 12.72
N LEU A 254 -23.08 -11.56 11.61
CA LEU A 254 -23.07 -10.09 11.56
C LEU A 254 -24.22 -9.47 12.38
N ALA A 255 -25.38 -10.10 12.39
CA ALA A 255 -26.53 -9.63 13.17
C ALA A 255 -26.33 -9.83 14.67
N ALA A 256 -25.71 -10.94 15.08
CA ALA A 256 -25.41 -11.24 16.49
C ALA A 256 -24.25 -10.39 17.02
N ASP A 257 -23.24 -10.15 16.19
CA ASP A 257 -22.03 -9.40 16.56
C ASP A 257 -21.59 -8.46 15.41
N PRO A 258 -22.06 -7.20 15.42
CA PRO A 258 -21.71 -6.23 14.39
C PRO A 258 -20.20 -5.93 14.27
N ALA A 259 -19.39 -6.21 15.30
CA ALA A 259 -17.94 -6.05 15.22
C ALA A 259 -17.30 -7.01 14.18
N MET A 260 -17.97 -8.12 13.87
CA MET A 260 -17.53 -9.08 12.86
C MET A 260 -17.51 -8.50 11.45
N LEU A 261 -18.20 -7.39 11.18
CA LEU A 261 -18.04 -6.67 9.93
C LEU A 261 -16.58 -6.23 9.75
N GLY A 262 -15.93 -5.74 10.80
CA GLY A 262 -14.53 -5.36 10.78
C GLY A 262 -13.60 -6.56 10.58
N ALA A 263 -13.89 -7.70 11.21
CA ALA A 263 -13.11 -8.92 11.04
C ALA A 263 -13.18 -9.42 9.59
N TYR A 264 -14.39 -9.58 9.04
CA TYR A 264 -14.58 -9.98 7.65
C TYR A 264 -14.04 -8.94 6.67
N HIS A 265 -14.15 -7.64 6.99
CA HIS A 265 -13.60 -6.60 6.13
C HIS A 265 -12.09 -6.74 5.99
N ARG A 266 -11.36 -7.30 6.96
CA ARG A 266 -9.91 -7.53 6.88
C ARG A 266 -9.52 -8.85 6.19
N TRP A 267 -10.49 -9.68 5.81
CA TRP A 267 -10.22 -10.91 5.07
C TRP A 267 -9.71 -10.62 3.66
N GLU A 268 -8.79 -11.47 3.19
CA GLU A 268 -8.16 -11.35 1.88
C GLU A 268 -8.85 -12.23 0.83
N ILE A 269 -8.47 -12.06 -0.44
CA ILE A 269 -9.05 -12.82 -1.54
C ILE A 269 -8.25 -14.09 -1.77
N TYR A 270 -8.92 -15.23 -1.59
CA TYR A 270 -8.37 -16.53 -1.93
C TYR A 270 -9.15 -17.13 -3.10
N TYR A 271 -8.43 -17.51 -4.15
CA TYR A 271 -8.99 -18.21 -5.29
C TYR A 271 -8.70 -19.72 -5.17
N VAL A 272 -9.74 -20.54 -5.28
CA VAL A 272 -9.63 -22.00 -5.15
C VAL A 272 -9.19 -22.60 -6.49
N THR A 273 -8.13 -23.41 -6.46
CA THR A 273 -7.53 -24.04 -7.65
C THR A 273 -7.29 -25.53 -7.42
N THR A 274 -6.93 -26.26 -8.48
CA THR A 274 -6.47 -27.66 -8.35
C THR A 274 -5.18 -27.80 -7.53
N ALA A 275 -4.41 -26.71 -7.36
CA ALA A 275 -3.23 -26.66 -6.51
C ALA A 275 -3.53 -26.21 -5.06
N GLY A 276 -4.82 -26.12 -4.70
CA GLY A 276 -5.29 -25.60 -3.42
C GLY A 276 -5.65 -24.12 -3.48
N ASP A 277 -5.80 -23.50 -2.30
CA ASP A 277 -6.08 -22.07 -2.17
C ASP A 277 -4.87 -21.25 -2.62
N VAL A 278 -5.12 -20.22 -3.43
CA VAL A 278 -4.11 -19.25 -3.86
C VAL A 278 -4.54 -17.87 -3.38
N LEU A 279 -3.72 -17.24 -2.54
CA LEU A 279 -3.93 -15.86 -2.09
C LEU A 279 -3.68 -14.91 -3.27
N LEU A 280 -4.66 -14.03 -3.52
CA LEU A 280 -4.61 -12.92 -4.44
C LEU A 280 -4.61 -11.62 -3.61
N PRO A 281 -3.44 -11.05 -3.30
CA PRO A 281 -3.35 -9.85 -2.48
C PRO A 281 -3.87 -8.62 -3.23
N VAL A 282 -4.18 -7.54 -2.50
CA VAL A 282 -4.36 -6.21 -3.11
C VAL A 282 -3.14 -5.89 -3.97
N GLY A 283 -3.39 -5.45 -5.21
CA GLY A 283 -2.36 -5.24 -6.22
C GLY A 283 -2.21 -6.40 -7.22
N TYR A 284 -2.79 -7.58 -6.97
CA TYR A 284 -2.93 -8.60 -8.02
C TYR A 284 -3.71 -8.00 -9.21
N ALA A 285 -3.14 -8.07 -10.41
CA ALA A 285 -3.77 -7.58 -11.62
C ALA A 285 -3.31 -8.40 -12.82
N GLU A 286 -4.22 -9.16 -13.43
CA GLU A 286 -3.91 -9.95 -14.62
C GLU A 286 -4.90 -9.63 -15.75
N PRO A 287 -4.43 -9.27 -16.96
CA PRO A 287 -5.29 -8.96 -18.08
C PRO A 287 -5.92 -10.20 -18.73
N ALA A 288 -5.38 -11.39 -18.42
CA ALA A 288 -5.84 -12.68 -18.90
C ALA A 288 -5.70 -13.74 -17.80
N ARG A 289 -6.33 -14.90 -17.97
CA ARG A 289 -6.12 -16.01 -17.04
C ARG A 289 -4.68 -16.50 -17.15
N ILE A 290 -3.98 -16.65 -16.02
CA ILE A 290 -2.61 -17.15 -15.97
C ILE A 290 -2.54 -18.52 -15.28
N PRO A 291 -1.63 -19.42 -15.64
CA PRO A 291 -1.40 -20.65 -14.90
C PRO A 291 -0.99 -20.40 -13.45
N VAL A 292 -1.51 -21.20 -12.51
CA VAL A 292 -1.15 -21.12 -11.08
C VAL A 292 0.35 -21.39 -10.89
N ALA A 293 0.93 -22.29 -11.68
CA ALA A 293 2.36 -22.57 -11.65
C ALA A 293 3.20 -21.34 -12.00
N GLU A 294 2.75 -20.54 -12.97
CA GLU A 294 3.41 -19.28 -13.35
C GLU A 294 3.31 -18.27 -12.22
N TYR A 295 2.12 -18.07 -11.65
CA TYR A 295 1.93 -17.18 -10.49
C TYR A 295 2.79 -17.60 -9.29
N ARG A 296 2.85 -18.90 -8.99
CA ARG A 296 3.70 -19.41 -7.89
C ARG A 296 5.19 -19.28 -8.18
N ALA A 297 5.60 -19.43 -9.44
CA ALA A 297 6.98 -19.24 -9.86
C ALA A 297 7.43 -17.77 -9.75
N ARG A 298 6.51 -16.81 -9.90
CA ARG A 298 6.74 -15.39 -9.65
C ARG A 298 6.95 -15.05 -8.16
N GLY A 299 6.59 -15.97 -7.26
CA GLY A 299 6.53 -15.70 -5.81
C GLY A 299 5.27 -14.90 -5.44
N ALA A 300 4.73 -15.14 -4.24
CA ALA A 300 3.68 -14.27 -3.70
C ALA A 300 4.17 -12.82 -3.69
N ALA A 301 3.28 -11.83 -3.89
CA ALA A 301 3.61 -10.41 -3.86
C ALA A 301 4.64 -10.11 -2.75
N PRO A 302 5.77 -9.43 -3.02
CA PRO A 302 6.86 -9.45 -2.07
C PRO A 302 6.50 -8.82 -0.74
N ALA A 303 6.96 -9.45 0.33
CA ALA A 303 6.89 -8.89 1.68
C ALA A 303 7.52 -7.50 1.67
N VAL A 304 6.78 -6.49 2.13
CA VAL A 304 7.34 -5.16 2.38
C VAL A 304 8.34 -5.31 3.52
N ARG A 305 9.60 -4.92 3.29
CA ARG A 305 10.64 -4.93 4.31
C ARG A 305 10.87 -3.51 4.81
N MET A 306 10.41 -3.25 6.03
CA MET A 306 10.54 -1.95 6.68
C MET A 306 10.80 -2.14 8.17
N SER A 307 11.78 -1.43 8.74
CA SER A 307 12.04 -1.43 10.18
C SER A 307 10.99 -0.61 10.94
N GLU A 308 10.80 -0.88 12.23
CA GLU A 308 9.92 -0.03 13.07
C GLU A 308 10.37 1.44 13.09
N ARG A 309 11.68 1.69 13.07
CA ARG A 309 12.21 3.06 13.03
C ARG A 309 11.92 3.74 11.69
N SER A 310 12.02 3.01 10.58
CA SER A 310 11.63 3.51 9.26
C SER A 310 10.12 3.79 9.21
N ALA A 311 9.30 2.89 9.77
CA ALA A 311 7.85 3.10 9.92
C ALA A 311 7.52 4.39 10.69
N GLN A 312 8.11 4.61 11.86
CA GLN A 312 7.91 5.84 12.64
C GLN A 312 8.41 7.10 11.92
N THR A 313 9.48 6.96 11.14
CA THR A 313 10.01 8.06 10.34
C THR A 313 9.09 8.40 9.18
N LEU A 314 8.52 7.39 8.52
CA LEU A 314 7.53 7.57 7.47
C LEU A 314 6.31 8.33 7.97
N ASP A 315 5.76 7.95 9.13
CA ASP A 315 4.57 8.61 9.70
C ASP A 315 4.83 10.11 9.97
N ARG A 316 6.05 10.46 10.38
CA ARG A 316 6.47 11.86 10.57
C ARG A 316 6.59 12.60 9.24
N MET A 317 7.21 11.95 8.24
CA MET A 317 7.45 12.54 6.92
C MET A 317 6.16 12.76 6.12
N LEU A 318 5.16 11.89 6.26
CA LEU A 318 3.84 12.04 5.62
C LEU A 318 3.10 13.31 6.09
N ALA A 319 3.37 13.78 7.30
CA ALA A 319 2.81 15.02 7.82
C ALA A 319 3.62 16.27 7.45
N ALA A 320 4.78 16.12 6.82
CA ALA A 320 5.70 17.22 6.55
C ALA A 320 5.35 17.95 5.23
N PRO A 321 5.40 19.30 5.20
CA PRO A 321 5.06 20.07 4.01
C PRO A 321 6.15 20.04 2.92
N ASP A 322 7.40 19.73 3.27
CA ASP A 322 8.51 19.54 2.32
C ASP A 322 9.11 18.14 2.50
N PRO A 323 8.61 17.13 1.78
CA PRO A 323 9.13 15.77 1.86
C PRO A 323 10.62 15.66 1.57
N SER A 324 11.19 16.52 0.73
CA SER A 324 12.63 16.46 0.39
C SER A 324 13.51 16.96 1.53
N GLY A 325 13.05 17.96 2.27
CA GLY A 325 13.77 18.58 3.38
C GLY A 325 13.90 17.66 4.59
N GLU A 326 12.91 16.79 4.82
CA GLU A 326 12.92 15.84 5.94
C GLU A 326 14.06 14.82 5.86
N PHE A 327 14.68 14.64 4.69
CA PHE A 327 15.81 13.74 4.53
C PHE A 327 17.16 14.39 4.85
N LEU A 328 17.26 15.72 5.00
CA LEU A 328 18.54 16.37 5.27
C LEU A 328 19.22 15.78 6.51
N GLY A 329 20.47 15.35 6.36
CA GLY A 329 21.25 14.69 7.41
C GLY A 329 20.99 13.19 7.57
N ILE A 330 20.04 12.59 6.84
CA ILE A 330 19.88 11.12 6.83
C ILE A 330 21.15 10.49 6.23
N PRO A 331 21.77 9.50 6.91
CA PRO A 331 23.00 8.89 6.45
C PRO A 331 22.91 8.26 5.07
N TYR A 332 24.02 8.30 4.34
CA TYR A 332 24.16 7.58 3.09
C TYR A 332 24.23 6.07 3.33
N GLY A 333 23.54 5.29 2.50
CA GLY A 333 23.60 3.84 2.47
C GLY A 333 23.54 3.30 1.05
N ALA A 334 24.60 2.63 0.60
CA ALA A 334 24.57 1.87 -0.64
C ALA A 334 23.88 0.52 -0.43
N ASP A 335 23.36 -0.06 -1.52
CA ASP A 335 22.80 -1.41 -1.56
C ASP A 335 21.68 -1.65 -0.52
N THR A 336 20.84 -0.64 -0.32
CA THR A 336 19.72 -0.70 0.64
C THR A 336 18.57 -1.59 0.16
N LEU A 337 18.43 -1.78 -1.15
CA LEU A 337 17.38 -2.59 -1.76
C LEU A 337 17.79 -4.07 -1.86
N ILE A 338 16.78 -4.95 -1.83
CA ILE A 338 16.97 -6.41 -1.94
C ILE A 338 16.39 -6.91 -3.25
N GLY A 339 17.21 -7.68 -3.97
CA GLY A 339 16.82 -8.40 -5.16
C GLY A 339 17.89 -8.37 -6.25
N SER A 340 17.99 -9.48 -6.96
CA SER A 340 18.95 -9.69 -8.04
C SER A 340 18.43 -10.78 -9.00
N ALA A 341 19.23 -11.14 -10.01
CA ALA A 341 18.94 -12.28 -10.87
C ALA A 341 18.81 -13.62 -10.12
N THR A 342 19.35 -13.72 -8.90
CA THR A 342 19.38 -14.95 -8.11
C THR A 342 18.76 -14.80 -6.72
N GLU A 343 18.34 -13.58 -6.34
CA GLU A 343 17.71 -13.29 -5.06
C GLU A 343 16.34 -12.66 -5.32
N PRO A 344 15.24 -13.22 -4.79
CA PRO A 344 13.91 -12.64 -4.96
C PRO A 344 13.85 -11.18 -4.53
N GLU A 345 13.27 -10.34 -5.39
CA GLU A 345 13.07 -8.91 -5.13
C GLU A 345 12.08 -8.68 -3.99
N GLN A 346 12.34 -7.67 -3.16
CA GLN A 346 11.45 -7.24 -2.08
C GLN A 346 11.19 -5.74 -2.17
N LEU A 347 10.00 -5.31 -1.75
CA LEU A 347 9.73 -3.89 -1.58
C LEU A 347 10.38 -3.42 -0.27
N VAL A 348 11.58 -2.85 -0.36
CA VAL A 348 12.29 -2.33 0.81
C VAL A 348 11.97 -0.85 1.04
N VAL A 349 11.68 -0.50 2.29
CA VAL A 349 11.59 0.88 2.78
C VAL A 349 12.59 1.05 3.92
N ASP A 350 13.73 1.65 3.59
CA ASP A 350 14.76 2.06 4.56
C ASP A 350 14.82 3.59 4.57
N LEU A 351 14.29 4.20 5.63
CA LEU A 351 14.34 5.64 5.87
C LEU A 351 15.40 6.00 6.92
N GLU A 352 16.20 5.03 7.38
CA GLU A 352 17.34 5.27 8.26
C GLU A 352 18.60 5.56 7.45
N ARG A 353 18.67 5.04 6.22
CA ARG A 353 19.77 5.28 5.27
C ARG A 353 19.26 5.28 3.84
N VAL A 354 19.79 6.16 3.01
CA VAL A 354 19.40 6.27 1.60
C VAL A 354 20.61 6.40 0.69
N ASP A 355 20.50 5.87 -0.52
CA ASP A 355 21.33 6.26 -1.66
C ASP A 355 20.59 7.32 -2.50
N CYS A 356 21.18 7.74 -3.62
CA CYS A 356 20.61 8.79 -4.46
C CYS A 356 19.31 8.38 -5.16
N PHE A 357 19.15 7.11 -5.54
CA PHE A 357 17.95 6.61 -6.20
C PHE A 357 16.82 6.41 -5.19
N THR A 358 17.09 5.71 -4.09
CA THR A 358 16.10 5.49 -3.03
C THR A 358 15.64 6.80 -2.41
N TYR A 359 16.53 7.78 -2.23
CA TYR A 359 16.14 9.13 -1.83
C TYR A 359 15.14 9.76 -2.82
N ALA A 360 15.43 9.71 -4.13
CA ALA A 360 14.52 10.24 -5.14
C ALA A 360 13.16 9.50 -5.14
N ASP A 361 13.18 8.16 -5.10
CA ASP A 361 11.98 7.32 -5.03
C ASP A 361 11.09 7.71 -3.83
N TYR A 362 11.67 7.82 -2.64
CA TYR A 362 10.91 8.07 -1.42
C TYR A 362 10.32 9.49 -1.39
N VAL A 363 11.11 10.50 -1.80
CA VAL A 363 10.59 11.86 -1.92
C VAL A 363 9.43 11.92 -2.90
N GLU A 364 9.53 11.20 -4.01
CA GLU A 364 8.50 11.19 -5.05
C GLU A 364 7.25 10.42 -4.61
N ALA A 365 7.42 9.34 -3.83
CA ALA A 365 6.30 8.61 -3.22
C ALA A 365 5.58 9.44 -2.15
N LEU A 366 6.33 10.14 -1.29
CA LEU A 366 5.77 11.01 -0.25
C LEU A 366 4.94 12.16 -0.83
N LYS A 367 5.33 12.73 -1.98
CA LYS A 367 4.51 13.76 -2.66
C LYS A 367 3.15 13.26 -3.14
N ARG A 368 2.96 11.95 -3.27
CA ARG A 368 1.74 11.30 -3.82
C ARG A 368 0.88 10.62 -2.78
N ALA A 369 1.29 10.65 -1.52
CA ALA A 369 0.71 9.85 -0.47
C ALA A 369 0.26 10.71 0.72
N GLU A 370 -0.92 10.41 1.24
CA GLU A 370 -1.45 11.02 2.46
C GLU A 370 -1.25 10.12 3.69
N ASP A 371 -1.06 8.82 3.45
CA ASP A 371 -0.90 7.80 4.47
C ASP A 371 0.14 6.73 4.06
N ARG A 372 0.37 5.77 4.97
CA ARG A 372 1.36 4.72 4.78
C ARG A 372 1.03 3.80 3.61
N ASP A 373 -0.23 3.43 3.43
CA ASP A 373 -0.63 2.50 2.37
C ASP A 373 -0.50 3.16 1.00
N GLY A 374 -0.94 4.41 0.89
CA GLY A 374 -0.73 5.25 -0.28
C GLY A 374 0.75 5.46 -0.60
N PHE A 375 1.61 5.59 0.41
CA PHE A 375 3.06 5.68 0.20
C PHE A 375 3.63 4.38 -0.37
N LEU A 376 3.24 3.23 0.16
CA LEU A 376 3.71 1.93 -0.33
C LEU A 376 3.24 1.68 -1.76
N ASP A 377 2.01 2.06 -2.10
CA ASP A 377 1.49 1.96 -3.46
C ASP A 377 2.18 2.91 -4.42
N ALA A 378 2.36 4.19 -4.04
CA ALA A 378 3.10 5.15 -4.85
C ALA A 378 4.54 4.68 -5.09
N LEU A 379 5.22 4.19 -4.04
CA LEU A 379 6.58 3.69 -4.12
C LEU A 379 6.68 2.48 -5.07
N ARG A 380 5.71 1.55 -5.03
CA ARG A 380 5.65 0.43 -5.98
C ARG A 380 5.59 0.92 -7.42
N GLN A 381 4.71 1.89 -7.70
CA GLN A 381 4.52 2.42 -9.06
C GLN A 381 5.74 3.21 -9.56
N ILE A 382 6.42 3.93 -8.65
CA ILE A 382 7.63 4.69 -8.97
C ILE A 382 8.80 3.76 -9.24
N ARG A 383 9.08 2.83 -8.33
CA ARG A 383 10.28 1.98 -8.36
C ARG A 383 10.17 0.83 -9.35
N TYR A 384 8.96 0.31 -9.60
CA TYR A 384 8.76 -0.88 -10.43
C TYR A 384 7.81 -0.62 -11.59
N ARG A 385 8.15 -1.13 -12.79
CA ARG A 385 7.27 -1.12 -13.96
C ARG A 385 5.96 -1.83 -13.62
N ASP A 386 4.86 -1.13 -13.87
CA ASP A 386 3.48 -1.55 -13.61
C ASP A 386 3.20 -1.92 -12.14
N GLY A 387 4.04 -1.47 -11.20
CA GLY A 387 3.94 -1.79 -9.77
C GLY A 387 4.32 -3.23 -9.40
N VAL A 388 4.87 -4.00 -10.34
CA VAL A 388 5.24 -5.41 -10.12
C VAL A 388 6.64 -5.48 -9.51
N VAL A 389 6.72 -5.86 -8.24
CA VAL A 389 7.98 -5.95 -7.49
C VAL A 389 8.77 -7.19 -7.94
N ALA A 390 9.61 -7.00 -8.95
CA ALA A 390 10.55 -7.99 -9.49
C ALA A 390 11.84 -7.29 -9.94
N PHE A 391 12.97 -8.00 -9.92
CA PHE A 391 14.27 -7.42 -10.23
C PHE A 391 14.31 -6.87 -11.66
N GLU A 392 13.71 -7.58 -12.61
CA GLU A 392 13.54 -7.17 -14.01
C GLU A 392 12.60 -5.97 -14.20
N ASN A 393 11.68 -5.76 -13.26
CA ASN A 393 10.71 -4.68 -13.32
C ASN A 393 11.19 -3.43 -12.59
N ARG A 394 12.20 -3.52 -11.72
CA ARG A 394 12.79 -2.35 -11.07
C ARG A 394 13.38 -1.39 -12.11
N ARG A 395 13.14 -0.10 -11.90
CA ARG A 395 13.71 0.98 -12.71
C ARG A 395 15.12 1.27 -12.22
N HIS A 396 16.10 0.59 -12.81
CA HIS A 396 17.51 0.72 -12.41
C HIS A 396 18.23 1.91 -13.06
N PHE A 397 17.66 2.46 -14.13
CA PHE A 397 18.19 3.61 -14.85
C PHE A 397 17.30 4.82 -14.61
N PHE A 398 17.89 6.00 -14.41
CA PHE A 398 17.15 7.23 -14.13
C PHE A 398 16.17 7.61 -15.25
N THR A 399 16.56 7.39 -16.51
CA THR A 399 15.69 7.66 -17.68
C THR A 399 14.49 6.71 -17.74
N ASP A 400 14.49 5.57 -17.04
CA ASP A 400 13.31 4.69 -16.95
C ASP A 400 12.12 5.35 -16.24
N TRP A 401 12.34 6.44 -15.50
CA TRP A 401 11.25 7.22 -14.90
C TRP A 401 10.37 7.93 -15.94
N ALA A 402 10.90 8.20 -17.14
CA ALA A 402 10.16 8.87 -18.20
C ALA A 402 9.49 7.86 -19.17
N PRO A 403 8.28 8.16 -19.70
CA PRO A 403 7.45 9.35 -19.42
C PRO A 403 6.49 9.17 -18.24
N THR A 404 6.50 8.00 -17.58
CA THR A 404 5.42 7.59 -16.67
C THR A 404 5.42 8.34 -15.34
N ILE A 405 6.59 8.51 -14.72
CA ILE A 405 6.74 9.16 -13.40
C ILE A 405 7.10 10.63 -13.58
N ALA A 406 7.93 10.92 -14.58
CA ALA A 406 8.41 12.25 -14.89
C ALA A 406 8.47 12.46 -16.42
N THR A 407 8.42 13.71 -16.85
CA THR A 407 8.72 14.10 -18.23
C THR A 407 10.21 14.44 -18.33
N ASP A 408 10.91 13.89 -19.33
CA ASP A 408 12.25 14.37 -19.68
C ASP A 408 12.13 15.76 -20.33
N VAL A 409 12.57 16.78 -19.60
CA VAL A 409 12.52 18.18 -20.04
C VAL A 409 13.89 18.68 -20.49
N THR A 410 14.90 17.82 -20.55
CA THR A 410 16.31 18.20 -20.78
C THR A 410 16.47 19.02 -22.06
N ALA A 411 15.92 18.55 -23.18
CA ALA A 411 15.95 19.25 -24.46
C ALA A 411 15.02 20.47 -24.54
N THR A 412 14.06 20.59 -23.61
CA THR A 412 13.17 21.76 -23.51
C THR A 412 13.78 22.88 -22.66
N VAL A 413 14.60 22.50 -21.67
CA VAL A 413 15.24 23.42 -20.73
C VAL A 413 16.44 24.13 -21.36
N SER A 414 17.11 23.51 -22.34
CA SER A 414 18.20 24.14 -23.09
C SER A 414 18.24 23.70 -24.54
N ASP A 415 18.41 24.66 -25.46
CA ASP A 415 18.72 24.42 -26.87
C ASP A 415 20.14 23.89 -27.10
N ARG A 416 20.97 23.90 -26.06
CA ARG A 416 22.33 23.34 -26.03
C ARG A 416 22.37 21.90 -25.52
N ALA A 417 21.20 21.26 -25.33
CA ALA A 417 21.13 19.85 -25.01
C ALA A 417 21.73 19.01 -26.16
N VAL A 418 22.45 17.96 -25.79
CA VAL A 418 23.10 17.02 -26.70
C VAL A 418 22.38 15.69 -26.59
N GLU A 419 21.90 15.18 -27.73
CA GLU A 419 21.31 13.85 -27.83
C GLU A 419 22.39 12.79 -28.05
N VAL A 420 22.29 11.68 -27.34
CA VAL A 420 23.19 10.53 -27.44
C VAL A 420 22.39 9.22 -27.38
N THR A 421 22.89 8.19 -28.06
CA THR A 421 22.37 6.83 -27.93
C THR A 421 23.34 5.99 -27.11
N LYS A 422 22.79 5.31 -26.10
CA LYS A 422 23.52 4.45 -25.17
C LYS A 422 22.95 3.03 -25.16
N ASN A 423 23.77 2.06 -24.81
CA ASN A 423 23.36 0.66 -24.64
C ASN A 423 23.30 0.34 -23.15
N LEU A 424 22.22 0.76 -22.49
CA LEU A 424 22.09 0.66 -21.04
C LEU A 424 22.31 -0.78 -20.58
N ASN A 425 22.95 -0.93 -19.42
CA ASN A 425 23.43 -2.17 -18.81
C ASN A 425 24.74 -2.75 -19.40
N GLN A 426 25.23 -2.28 -20.54
CA GLN A 426 26.48 -2.79 -21.14
C GLN A 426 27.72 -2.02 -20.67
N LYS A 427 28.68 -2.70 -20.05
CA LYS A 427 29.97 -2.06 -19.68
C LYS A 427 30.83 -1.84 -20.93
N ASP A 428 31.54 -0.71 -21.00
CA ASP A 428 32.45 -0.39 -22.12
C ASP A 428 33.58 -1.41 -22.27
N GLY A 429 34.07 -1.97 -21.15
CA GLY A 429 35.06 -3.06 -21.12
C GLY A 429 34.50 -4.45 -21.41
N GLY A 430 33.20 -4.57 -21.71
CA GLY A 430 32.48 -5.84 -21.86
C GLY A 430 31.83 -6.34 -20.56
N GLY A 431 30.77 -7.15 -20.72
CA GLY A 431 29.94 -7.63 -19.62
C GLY A 431 28.80 -6.67 -19.25
N LEU A 432 28.09 -6.99 -18.17
CA LEU A 432 26.89 -6.27 -17.72
C LEU A 432 27.09 -5.59 -16.36
N TYR A 433 26.44 -4.45 -16.13
CA TYR A 433 26.33 -3.82 -14.81
C TYR A 433 25.41 -4.63 -13.89
N LEU A 434 24.27 -5.06 -14.44
CA LEU A 434 23.19 -5.79 -13.78
C LEU A 434 22.99 -7.12 -14.51
N PRO A 435 23.66 -8.20 -14.04
CA PRO A 435 23.42 -9.55 -14.57
C PRO A 435 21.94 -9.92 -14.46
N GLY A 436 21.42 -10.62 -15.47
CA GLY A 436 20.00 -11.02 -15.53
C GLY A 436 19.07 -10.03 -16.24
N LEU A 437 19.55 -8.81 -16.53
CA LEU A 437 18.80 -7.82 -17.31
C LEU A 437 19.30 -7.74 -18.76
N PRO A 438 18.44 -7.41 -19.74
CA PRO A 438 18.87 -7.17 -21.11
C PRO A 438 19.71 -5.90 -21.23
N VAL A 439 20.40 -5.77 -22.37
CA VAL A 439 20.96 -4.49 -22.82
C VAL A 439 19.88 -3.75 -23.60
N VAL A 440 19.63 -2.49 -23.25
CA VAL A 440 18.55 -1.69 -23.86
C VAL A 440 19.13 -0.46 -24.56
N PRO A 441 19.08 -0.39 -25.91
CA PRO A 441 19.43 0.81 -26.64
C PRO A 441 18.48 1.94 -26.27
N THR A 442 19.00 3.03 -25.73
CA THR A 442 18.25 4.17 -25.22
C THR A 442 18.81 5.46 -25.79
N THR A 443 17.94 6.27 -26.39
CA THR A 443 18.29 7.63 -26.83
C THR A 443 17.88 8.60 -25.75
N MET A 444 18.82 9.43 -25.30
CA MET A 444 18.61 10.39 -24.22
C MET A 444 19.31 11.71 -24.54
N SER A 445 18.89 12.78 -23.88
CA SER A 445 19.55 14.08 -23.97
C SER A 445 20.23 14.44 -22.65
N TYR A 446 21.31 15.21 -22.72
CA TYR A 446 21.93 15.86 -21.56
C TYR A 446 22.37 17.28 -21.89
N ILE A 447 22.43 18.16 -20.90
CA ILE A 447 22.98 19.51 -21.03
C ILE A 447 24.42 19.47 -20.52
N PRO A 448 25.45 19.75 -21.33
CA PRO A 448 26.82 19.85 -20.84
C PRO A 448 26.93 20.87 -19.70
N SER A 449 27.67 20.58 -18.64
CA SER A 449 27.69 21.47 -17.47
C SER A 449 28.15 22.89 -17.78
N ALA A 450 29.08 23.05 -18.74
CA ALA A 450 29.54 24.34 -19.22
C ALA A 450 28.46 25.15 -19.97
N ALA A 451 27.36 24.50 -20.38
CA ALA A 451 26.20 25.11 -21.04
C ALA A 451 25.04 25.42 -20.08
N VAL A 452 25.16 25.07 -18.79
CA VAL A 452 24.17 25.42 -17.76
C VAL A 452 24.43 26.84 -17.27
N ASP A 453 23.82 27.81 -17.95
CA ASP A 453 23.92 29.24 -17.65
C ASP A 453 22.71 29.76 -16.85
N ASP A 454 22.67 31.07 -16.62
CA ASP A 454 21.59 31.72 -15.85
C ASP A 454 20.22 31.56 -16.51
N GLN A 455 20.17 31.43 -17.84
CA GLN A 455 18.94 31.17 -18.56
C GLN A 455 18.44 29.76 -18.27
N VAL A 456 19.30 28.75 -18.37
CA VAL A 456 18.96 27.36 -18.00
C VAL A 456 18.48 27.30 -16.54
N LEU A 457 19.21 27.92 -15.61
CA LEU A 457 18.85 27.94 -14.19
C LEU A 457 17.49 28.60 -13.92
N SER A 458 17.10 29.59 -14.73
CA SER A 458 15.80 30.28 -14.59
C SER A 458 14.60 29.44 -15.03
N VAL A 459 14.81 28.38 -15.81
CA VAL A 459 13.75 27.50 -16.35
C VAL A 459 13.57 26.23 -15.50
N LEU A 460 14.58 25.88 -14.71
CA LEU A 460 14.48 24.82 -13.69
C LEU A 460 13.44 25.19 -12.63
N ARG A 461 12.71 24.19 -12.15
CA ARG A 461 11.64 24.34 -11.15
C ARG A 461 12.01 23.59 -9.88
N PRO A 462 11.70 24.14 -8.69
CA PRO A 462 11.80 23.38 -7.45
C PRO A 462 11.10 22.02 -7.58
N GLY A 463 11.82 20.95 -7.25
CA GLY A 463 11.33 19.58 -7.39
C GLY A 463 11.68 18.90 -8.72
N ASP A 464 12.33 19.58 -9.67
CA ASP A 464 12.96 18.93 -10.82
C ASP A 464 14.06 17.98 -10.32
N TYR A 465 14.08 16.76 -10.86
CA TYR A 465 15.13 15.78 -10.60
C TYR A 465 16.29 16.00 -11.57
N ILE A 466 17.50 16.09 -11.02
CA ILE A 466 18.73 16.29 -11.78
C ILE A 466 19.56 15.02 -11.68
N GLY A 467 19.87 14.42 -12.83
CA GLY A 467 20.80 13.31 -12.95
C GLY A 467 22.14 13.78 -13.50
N ALA A 468 23.26 13.38 -12.89
CA ALA A 468 24.60 13.64 -13.39
C ALA A 468 24.93 12.70 -14.56
N TYR A 469 25.05 13.25 -15.77
CA TYR A 469 25.30 12.48 -16.98
C TYR A 469 26.52 11.55 -16.82
N ALA A 470 26.37 10.28 -17.14
CA ALA A 470 27.47 9.32 -17.19
C ALA A 470 28.16 9.37 -18.56
N GLU A 471 29.49 9.30 -18.64
CA GLU A 471 30.17 9.16 -19.94
C GLU A 471 30.19 7.71 -20.43
N ASP A 472 30.10 6.74 -19.52
CA ASP A 472 30.05 5.31 -19.84
C ASP A 472 28.85 4.97 -20.74
N GLY A 473 29.08 4.15 -21.76
CA GLY A 473 28.08 3.83 -22.79
C GLY A 473 26.87 3.03 -22.31
N GLY A 474 26.95 2.42 -21.12
CA GLY A 474 25.88 1.62 -20.53
C GLY A 474 25.23 2.17 -19.27
N LEU A 475 25.54 3.40 -18.88
CA LEU A 475 24.87 4.12 -17.81
C LEU A 475 24.28 5.41 -18.37
N ASP A 476 23.10 5.79 -17.94
CA ASP A 476 22.51 7.07 -18.26
C ASP A 476 23.06 8.18 -17.35
N VAL A 477 23.02 7.95 -16.04
CA VAL A 477 23.53 8.87 -15.01
C VAL A 477 24.37 8.15 -13.97
N THR A 478 25.26 8.88 -13.30
CA THR A 478 26.09 8.38 -12.20
C THR A 478 25.52 8.72 -10.82
N HIS A 479 24.69 9.75 -10.74
CA HIS A 479 24.12 10.25 -9.49
C HIS A 479 22.83 11.02 -9.75
N VAL A 480 21.95 11.10 -8.75
CA VAL A 480 20.66 11.79 -8.84
C VAL A 480 20.44 12.67 -7.60
N GLY A 481 19.72 13.77 -7.77
CA GLY A 481 19.24 14.61 -6.69
C GLY A 481 18.16 15.56 -7.18
N ILE A 482 17.82 16.53 -6.34
CA ILE A 482 16.66 17.40 -6.54
C ILE A 482 17.13 18.86 -6.63
N PHE A 483 16.62 19.57 -7.62
CA PHE A 483 16.76 21.01 -7.70
C PHE A 483 15.90 21.69 -6.63
N VAL A 484 16.55 22.45 -5.75
CA VAL A 484 15.87 23.23 -4.70
C VAL A 484 16.28 24.70 -4.85
N ALA A 485 15.29 25.59 -4.89
CA ALA A 485 15.54 27.03 -4.85
C ALA A 485 15.73 27.49 -3.41
N GLY A 486 16.84 28.14 -3.11
CA GLY A 486 17.15 28.69 -1.79
C GLY A 486 17.41 30.21 -1.82
N PRO A 487 17.37 30.89 -0.66
CA PRO A 487 17.62 32.33 -0.55
C PRO A 487 19.05 32.71 -0.96
N ASP A 488 20.01 31.81 -0.78
CA ASP A 488 21.41 31.99 -1.14
C ASP A 488 21.76 31.46 -2.55
N GLY A 489 20.74 31.09 -3.32
CA GLY A 489 20.85 30.50 -4.66
C GLY A 489 20.34 29.06 -4.73
N PRO A 490 20.29 28.47 -5.94
CA PRO A 490 19.83 27.10 -6.13
C PRO A 490 20.86 26.08 -5.60
N VAL A 491 20.34 25.04 -4.97
CA VAL A 491 21.11 23.91 -4.46
C VAL A 491 20.67 22.60 -5.10
N PHE A 492 21.59 21.65 -5.14
CA PHE A 492 21.38 20.27 -5.51
C PHE A 492 21.28 19.43 -4.23
N ARG A 493 20.05 19.12 -3.82
CA ARG A 493 19.79 18.29 -2.65
C ARG A 493 19.96 16.83 -3.01
N ASN A 494 20.91 16.14 -2.40
CA ASN A 494 21.27 14.78 -2.80
C ASN A 494 21.84 13.96 -1.64
N ALA A 495 21.70 12.63 -1.71
CA ALA A 495 22.34 11.69 -0.81
C ALA A 495 23.82 11.51 -1.20
N SER A 496 24.74 12.21 -0.54
CA SER A 496 26.15 12.24 -0.93
C SER A 496 26.95 11.10 -0.30
N SER A 497 27.64 10.34 -1.13
CA SER A 497 28.59 9.29 -0.72
C SER A 497 30.02 9.81 -0.52
N LEU A 498 30.25 11.12 -0.66
CA LEU A 498 31.57 11.70 -0.40
C LEU A 498 31.91 11.55 1.09
N ALA A 499 33.17 11.27 1.39
CA ALA A 499 33.64 11.07 2.76
C ALA A 499 33.43 12.30 3.67
N ALA A 500 33.34 13.49 3.09
CA ALA A 500 33.05 14.74 3.80
C ALA A 500 31.57 14.88 4.20
N ASP A 501 30.67 14.15 3.53
CA ASP A 501 29.22 14.30 3.72
C ASP A 501 28.62 13.03 4.36
N GLN A 502 28.68 11.88 3.66
CA GLN A 502 28.07 10.60 4.08
C GLN A 502 26.59 10.69 4.51
N GLN A 503 25.84 11.63 3.93
CA GLN A 503 24.44 11.90 4.27
C GLN A 503 23.74 12.70 3.17
N VAL A 504 22.44 12.95 3.31
CA VAL A 504 21.72 13.89 2.46
C VAL A 504 22.12 15.33 2.79
N VAL A 505 22.57 16.06 1.77
CA VAL A 505 23.11 17.42 1.88
C VAL A 505 22.57 18.33 0.78
N ASP A 506 22.60 19.64 1.05
CA ASP A 506 22.41 20.68 0.04
C ASP A 506 23.78 21.15 -0.46
N THR A 507 24.08 20.87 -1.73
CA THR A 507 25.31 21.36 -2.40
C THR A 507 24.96 22.55 -3.30
N PRO A 508 25.69 23.68 -3.26
CA PRO A 508 25.47 24.75 -4.23
C PRO A 508 25.51 24.22 -5.67
N LEU A 509 24.44 24.42 -6.43
CA LEU A 509 24.27 23.74 -7.73
C LEU A 509 25.41 24.07 -8.70
N ARG A 510 25.89 25.33 -8.70
CA ARG A 510 27.02 25.76 -9.53
C ARG A 510 28.32 25.06 -9.19
N ASP A 511 28.54 24.74 -7.91
CA ASP A 511 29.74 24.04 -7.50
C ASP A 511 29.65 22.56 -7.90
N TYR A 512 28.48 21.95 -7.75
CA TYR A 512 28.21 20.60 -8.22
C TYR A 512 28.37 20.45 -9.74
N LEU A 513 27.88 21.41 -10.53
CA LEU A 513 28.03 21.40 -11.99
C LEU A 513 29.50 21.39 -12.45
N ARG A 514 30.44 21.89 -11.66
CA ARG A 514 31.88 21.83 -11.98
C ARG A 514 32.47 20.44 -11.80
N THR A 515 31.78 19.53 -11.12
CA THR A 515 32.28 18.18 -10.82
C THR A 515 31.71 17.11 -11.73
N VAL A 516 30.73 17.43 -12.57
CA VAL A 516 30.04 16.49 -13.46
C VAL A 516 30.08 16.96 -14.92
N PRO A 517 30.11 16.06 -15.91
CA PRO A 517 30.22 16.43 -17.33
C PRO A 517 28.96 17.11 -17.89
N GLY A 518 27.79 16.81 -17.32
CA GLY A 518 26.52 17.41 -17.70
C GLY A 518 25.37 16.90 -16.86
N ILE A 519 24.17 17.39 -17.15
CA ILE A 519 22.94 17.05 -16.41
C ILE A 519 21.82 16.57 -17.32
N VAL A 520 21.02 15.65 -16.80
CA VAL A 520 19.71 15.23 -17.32
C VAL A 520 18.65 15.78 -16.37
N VAL A 521 17.56 16.31 -16.90
CA VAL A 521 16.51 16.96 -16.10
C VAL A 521 15.17 16.27 -16.32
N LEU A 522 14.66 15.63 -15.28
CA LEU A 522 13.33 15.02 -15.25
C LEU A 522 12.40 15.86 -14.37
N ARG A 523 11.23 16.22 -14.92
CA ARG A 523 10.20 16.98 -14.21
C ARG A 523 9.05 16.06 -13.81
N PRO A 524 8.73 15.92 -12.51
CA PRO A 524 7.70 14.98 -12.07
C PRO A 524 6.32 15.31 -12.68
N VAL A 525 5.57 14.26 -13.02
CA VAL A 525 4.15 14.36 -13.41
C VAL A 525 3.34 14.25 -12.11
N LEU A 526 2.93 15.40 -11.57
CA LEU A 526 2.06 15.50 -10.39
C LEU A 526 0.63 15.82 -10.81
#